data_AF-A0A526UYP7-F1
#
_entry.id   AF-A0A526UYP7-F1
#
_cell.length_a   1.000
_cell.length_b   1.000
_cell.length_c   1.000
_cell.angle_alpha   90.00
_cell.angle_beta   90.00
_cell.angle_gamma   90.00
#
_symmetry.space_group_name_H-M   'P 1'
#
loop_
_entity.id
_entity.type
_entity.pdbx_description
1 polymer ?
#
loop_
_entity_poly.entity_id
_entity_poly.type
_entity_poly.pdbx_seq_one_letter_code
_entity_poly.pdbx_strand_id
1 'polypeptide(L)'
;MEHAIYLVTLVGTALVVAAAFSSLIAFRFGAPLLLLFLCIGLATGTDGLGIQFDNARIAYFAGSLALAVILFDSGFGTPLNALRQAAGPALSLATFGVLVTTGLFGVAAHYLLDLTWLESFLL
;
A
#
# COMPACT_ATOMS: atom_id res chain seq x y z
N MET A 1 3.41 1.38 -33.14
CA MET A 1 2.89 0.65 -31.96
C MET A 1 3.98 -0.24 -31.33
N GLU A 2 4.85 -0.88 -32.11
CA GLU A 2 5.94 -1.73 -31.60
C GLU A 2 6.97 -0.98 -30.73
N HIS A 3 7.38 0.24 -31.12
CA HIS A 3 8.33 1.05 -30.31
C HIS A 3 7.82 1.41 -28.91
N ALA A 4 6.51 1.63 -28.76
CA ALA A 4 5.92 1.91 -27.45
C ALA A 4 5.98 0.67 -26.54
N ILE A 5 5.80 -0.52 -27.11
CA ILE A 5 5.91 -1.78 -26.36
C ILE A 5 7.34 -1.97 -25.85
N TYR A 6 8.36 -1.75 -26.70
CA TYR A 6 9.76 -1.88 -26.26
C TYR A 6 10.11 -0.90 -25.12
N LEU A 7 9.66 0.35 -25.21
CA LEU A 7 9.89 1.35 -24.17
C LEU A 7 9.19 0.98 -22.85
N VAL A 8 7.93 0.55 -22.91
CA VAL A 8 7.19 0.13 -21.71
C VAL A 8 7.85 -1.09 -21.06
N THR A 9 8.26 -2.08 -21.85
CA THR A 9 8.95 -3.26 -21.32
C THR A 9 10.31 -2.91 -20.71
N LEU A 10 11.06 -1.98 -21.33
CA LEU A 10 12.34 -1.51 -20.80
C LEU A 10 12.15 -0.82 -19.43
N VAL A 11 11.23 0.14 -19.36
CA VAL A 11 10.92 0.86 -18.12
C VAL A 11 10.41 -0.10 -17.05
N GLY A 12 9.47 -0.98 -17.39
CA GLY A 12 8.94 -1.98 -16.46
C GLY A 12 10.02 -2.92 -15.92
N THR A 13 10.90 -3.43 -16.78
CA THR A 13 12.00 -4.30 -16.35
C THR A 13 13.02 -3.56 -15.48
N ALA A 14 13.37 -2.32 -15.85
CA ALA A 14 14.26 -1.49 -15.04
C ALA A 14 13.68 -1.21 -13.64
N LEU A 15 12.36 -0.95 -13.56
CA LEU A 15 11.66 -0.78 -12.28
C LEU A 15 11.67 -2.07 -11.44
N VAL A 16 11.44 -3.24 -12.07
CA VAL A 16 11.52 -4.54 -11.36
C VAL A 16 12.91 -4.78 -10.81
N VAL A 17 13.96 -4.52 -11.60
CA VAL A 17 15.35 -4.64 -11.15
C VAL A 17 15.62 -3.68 -9.97
N ALA A 18 15.22 -2.41 -10.09
CA ALA A 18 15.37 -1.43 -9.02
C ALA A 18 14.65 -1.87 -7.73
N ALA A 19 13.43 -2.40 -7.84
CA ALA A 19 12.68 -2.92 -6.70
C ALA A 19 13.37 -4.12 -6.04
N ALA A 20 13.93 -5.05 -6.83
CA ALA A 20 14.68 -6.19 -6.30
C ALA A 20 15.96 -5.76 -5.54
N PHE A 21 16.72 -4.83 -6.10
CA PHE A 21 17.91 -4.26 -5.42
C PHE A 21 17.54 -3.51 -4.14
N SER A 22 16.48 -2.70 -4.20
CA SER A 22 15.91 -1.98 -3.07
C SER A 22 15.51 -2.92 -1.92
N SER A 23 14.88 -4.06 -2.25
CA SER A 23 14.56 -5.12 -1.28
C SER A 23 15.82 -5.67 -0.61
N LEU A 24 16.87 -5.97 -1.37
CA LEU A 24 18.14 -6.48 -0.84
C LEU A 24 18.81 -5.51 0.14
N ILE A 25 18.76 -4.21 -0.17
CA ILE A 25 19.27 -3.14 0.68
C ILE A 25 18.44 -3.03 1.97
N ALA A 26 17.10 -3.05 1.87
CA ALA A 26 16.21 -3.00 3.03
C ALA A 26 16.50 -4.14 4.03
N PHE A 27 16.70 -5.37 3.52
CA PHE A 27 17.07 -6.53 4.36
C PHE A 27 18.42 -6.36 5.06
N ARG A 28 19.39 -5.67 4.44
CA ARG A 28 20.71 -5.43 5.06
C ARG A 28 20.68 -4.37 6.16
N PHE A 29 19.84 -3.35 6.02
CA PHE A 29 19.73 -2.25 6.99
C PHE A 29 18.68 -2.51 8.08
N GLY A 30 17.90 -3.59 8.00
CA GLY A 30 16.83 -3.91 8.96
C GLY A 30 15.69 -2.89 8.98
N ALA A 31 15.68 -1.94 8.03
CA ALA A 31 14.65 -0.93 7.91
C ALA A 31 13.39 -1.54 7.28
N PRO A 32 12.18 -1.19 7.76
CA PRO A 32 10.93 -1.59 7.13
C PRO A 32 10.93 -1.20 5.65
N LEU A 33 10.75 -2.17 4.75
CA LEU A 33 10.76 -1.95 3.29
C LEU A 33 9.79 -0.83 2.86
N LEU A 34 8.65 -0.70 3.56
CA LEU A 34 7.67 0.36 3.36
C LEU A 34 8.26 1.76 3.55
N LEU A 35 9.10 1.96 4.57
CA LEU A 35 9.75 3.26 4.82
C LEU A 35 10.73 3.60 3.70
N LEU A 36 11.41 2.59 3.15
CA LEU A 36 12.34 2.82 2.05
C LEU A 36 11.59 3.25 0.77
N PHE A 37 10.47 2.59 0.43
CA PHE A 37 9.62 3.04 -0.69
C PHE A 37 9.00 4.43 -0.45
N LEU A 38 8.59 4.73 0.78
CA LEU A 38 8.11 6.06 1.15
C LEU A 38 9.19 7.14 0.94
N CYS A 39 10.42 6.89 1.38
CA CYS A 39 11.54 7.81 1.20
C CYS A 39 11.89 8.01 -0.28
N ILE A 40 11.89 6.95 -1.08
CA ILE A 40 12.10 7.05 -2.54
C ILE A 40 10.99 7.91 -3.16
N GLY A 41 9.74 7.68 -2.78
CA GLY A 41 8.60 8.48 -3.26
C GLY A 41 8.74 9.96 -2.90
N LEU A 42 9.06 10.26 -1.63
CA LEU A 42 9.27 11.63 -1.15
C LEU A 42 10.45 12.31 -1.86
N ALA A 43 11.58 11.60 -2.01
CA ALA A 43 12.77 12.11 -2.69
C ALA A 43 12.55 12.31 -4.20
N THR A 44 11.62 11.58 -4.81
CA THR A 44 11.31 11.72 -6.23
C THR A 44 10.23 12.78 -6.48
N GLY A 45 9.37 13.04 -5.49
CA GLY A 45 8.26 13.98 -5.56
C GLY A 45 8.68 15.44 -5.72
N THR A 46 7.71 16.33 -5.56
CA THR A 46 7.85 17.77 -5.83
C THR A 46 8.97 18.43 -5.02
N ASP A 47 9.13 18.04 -3.76
CA ASP A 47 10.14 18.61 -2.85
C ASP A 47 11.54 18.00 -3.01
N GLY A 48 11.66 16.93 -3.81
CA GLY A 48 12.92 16.25 -4.08
C GLY A 48 13.40 16.52 -5.51
N LEU A 49 13.23 15.55 -6.40
CA LEU A 49 13.62 15.66 -7.81
C LEU A 49 12.66 16.51 -8.66
N GLY A 50 11.54 16.98 -8.08
CA GLY A 50 10.60 17.88 -8.75
C GLY A 50 9.59 17.18 -9.64
N ILE A 51 9.41 15.85 -9.52
CA ILE A 51 8.43 15.13 -10.33
C ILE A 51 7.02 15.45 -9.82
N GLN A 52 6.27 16.21 -10.61
CA GLN A 52 4.86 16.52 -10.35
C GLN A 52 3.99 15.38 -10.88
N PHE A 53 3.35 14.65 -9.96
CA PHE A 53 2.39 13.61 -10.30
C PHE A 53 1.00 14.01 -9.80
N ASP A 54 0.10 14.32 -10.74
CA ASP A 54 -1.29 14.70 -10.46
C ASP A 54 -2.26 13.88 -11.34
N ASN A 55 -2.20 12.55 -11.20
CA ASN A 55 -3.10 11.66 -11.92
C ASN A 55 -3.72 10.61 -11.00
N ALA A 56 -4.84 10.99 -10.38
CA ALA A 56 -5.60 10.12 -9.50
C ALA A 56 -6.07 8.83 -10.18
N ARG A 57 -6.39 8.86 -11.49
CA ARG A 57 -6.87 7.68 -12.23
C ARG A 57 -5.77 6.63 -12.36
N ILE A 58 -4.55 7.04 -12.69
CA ILE A 58 -3.40 6.13 -12.79
C ILE A 58 -3.03 5.60 -11.41
N ALA A 59 -3.01 6.45 -10.38
CA ALA A 59 -2.73 6.03 -9.01
C ALA A 59 -3.76 5.01 -8.50
N TYR A 60 -5.06 5.27 -8.71
CA TYR A 60 -6.13 4.35 -8.33
C TYR A 60 -6.00 3.02 -9.05
N PHE A 61 -5.79 3.04 -10.37
CA PHE A 61 -5.62 1.82 -11.16
C PHE A 61 -4.41 1.00 -10.67
N ALA A 62 -3.23 1.62 -10.57
CA ALA A 62 -2.02 0.94 -10.11
C ALA A 62 -2.15 0.42 -8.67
N GLY A 63 -2.70 1.25 -7.77
CA GLY A 63 -2.94 0.89 -6.37
C GLY A 63 -3.93 -0.27 -6.23
N SER A 64 -5.04 -0.25 -6.96
CA SER A 64 -6.03 -1.33 -6.95
C SER A 64 -5.47 -2.65 -7.49
N LEU A 65 -4.66 -2.58 -8.56
CA LEU A 65 -4.01 -3.75 -9.13
C LEU A 65 -2.98 -4.34 -8.16
N ALA A 66 -2.13 -3.49 -7.57
CA ALA A 66 -1.17 -3.90 -6.55
C ALA A 66 -1.88 -4.51 -5.34
N LEU A 67 -2.94 -3.88 -4.83
CA LEU A 67 -3.72 -4.36 -3.69
C LEU A 67 -4.34 -5.74 -4.00
N ALA A 68 -4.91 -5.92 -5.18
CA ALA A 68 -5.48 -7.21 -5.60
C ALA A 68 -4.42 -8.31 -5.62
N VAL A 69 -3.23 -8.03 -6.16
CA VAL A 69 -2.12 -9.00 -6.20
C VAL A 69 -1.59 -9.32 -4.80
N ILE A 70 -1.38 -8.30 -3.95
CA ILE A 70 -0.92 -8.47 -2.57
C ILE A 70 -1.91 -9.30 -1.74
N LEU A 71 -3.21 -8.98 -1.86
CA LEU A 71 -4.25 -9.70 -1.13
C LEU A 71 -4.39 -11.14 -1.64
N PHE A 72 -4.25 -11.36 -2.95
CA PHE A 72 -4.26 -12.68 -3.54
C PHE A 72 -3.07 -13.53 -3.04
N ASP A 73 -1.85 -13.00 -3.09
CA ASP A 73 -0.64 -13.70 -2.66
C ASP A 73 -0.69 -14.06 -1.17
N SER A 74 -1.04 -13.08 -0.32
CA SER A 74 -1.18 -13.29 1.13
C SER A 74 -2.26 -14.32 1.51
N GLY A 75 -3.39 -14.33 0.79
CA GLY A 75 -4.44 -15.32 0.98
C GLY A 75 -4.04 -16.72 0.47
N PHE A 76 -3.42 -16.80 -0.70
CA PHE A 76 -3.03 -18.06 -1.34
C PHE A 76 -1.97 -18.82 -0.54
N GLY A 77 -1.04 -18.11 0.10
CA GLY A 77 0.00 -18.71 0.94
C GLY A 77 -0.49 -19.27 2.28
N THR A 78 -1.73 -19.01 2.70
CA THR A 78 -2.23 -19.42 4.01
C THR A 78 -2.82 -20.85 3.98
N PRO A 79 -2.25 -21.83 4.70
CA PRO A 79 -2.77 -23.18 4.70
C PRO A 79 -4.16 -23.23 5.34
N LEU A 80 -5.08 -23.95 4.70
CA LEU A 80 -6.48 -24.10 5.13
C LEU A 80 -6.63 -24.56 6.59
N ASN A 81 -5.68 -25.35 7.09
CA ASN A 81 -5.66 -25.82 8.47
C ASN A 81 -5.40 -24.67 9.47
N ALA A 82 -4.46 -23.78 9.17
CA ALA A 82 -4.20 -22.60 10.00
C ALA A 82 -5.38 -21.63 9.96
N LEU A 83 -5.99 -21.44 8.78
CA LEU A 83 -7.19 -20.64 8.64
C LEU A 83 -8.33 -21.17 9.52
N ARG A 84 -8.61 -22.48 9.48
CA ARG A 84 -9.67 -23.09 10.30
C ARG A 84 -9.42 -22.94 11.80
N GLN A 85 -8.17 -23.05 12.24
CA GLN A 85 -7.81 -22.90 13.64
C GLN A 85 -8.00 -21.46 14.15
N ALA A 86 -7.73 -20.46 13.29
CA ALA A 86 -7.78 -19.04 13.65
C ALA A 86 -9.04 -18.29 13.16
N ALA A 87 -9.96 -18.96 12.45
CA ALA A 87 -11.10 -18.31 11.78
C ALA A 87 -11.99 -17.49 12.71
N GLY A 88 -12.33 -18.02 13.90
CA GLY A 88 -13.18 -17.32 14.86
C GLY A 88 -12.58 -15.99 15.34
N PRO A 89 -11.37 -16.00 15.94
CA PRO A 89 -10.66 -14.78 16.31
C PRO A 89 -10.45 -13.84 15.12
N ALA A 90 -9.99 -14.35 13.97
CA ALA A 90 -9.72 -13.53 12.80
C ALA A 90 -10.97 -12.79 12.29
N LEU A 91 -12.11 -13.47 12.21
CA LEU A 91 -13.38 -12.85 11.78
C LEU A 91 -13.87 -11.81 12.79
N SER A 92 -13.72 -12.07 14.09
CA SER A 92 -14.10 -11.09 15.12
C SER A 92 -13.24 -9.81 15.06
N LEU A 93 -11.94 -9.96 14.86
CA LEU A 93 -11.01 -8.84 14.70
C LEU A 93 -11.29 -8.06 13.40
N ALA A 94 -11.57 -8.75 12.30
CA ALA A 94 -11.86 -8.13 11.01
C ALA A 94 -13.22 -7.39 10.96
N THR A 95 -14.13 -7.68 11.89
CA THR A 95 -15.47 -7.04 11.93
C THR A 95 -15.59 -6.10 13.12
N PHE A 96 -15.66 -6.66 14.33
CA PHE A 96 -15.81 -5.88 15.56
C PHE A 96 -14.57 -5.06 15.87
N GLY A 97 -13.37 -5.62 15.64
CA GLY A 97 -12.13 -4.87 15.81
C GLY A 97 -12.09 -3.62 14.94
N VAL A 98 -12.40 -3.76 13.64
CA VAL A 98 -12.45 -2.64 12.70
C VAL A 98 -13.50 -1.61 13.11
N LEU A 99 -14.72 -2.02 13.49
CA LEU A 99 -15.76 -1.09 13.95
C LEU A 99 -15.30 -0.25 15.15
N VAL A 100 -14.64 -0.89 16.13
CA VAL A 100 -14.13 -0.19 17.31
C VAL A 100 -12.98 0.74 16.94
N THR A 101 -12.03 0.29 16.13
CA THR A 101 -10.87 1.12 15.75
C THR A 101 -11.29 2.31 14.89
N THR A 102 -12.13 2.10 13.87
CA THR A 102 -12.65 3.19 13.02
C THR A 102 -13.53 4.14 13.82
N GLY A 103 -14.34 3.62 14.75
CA GLY A 103 -15.11 4.43 15.70
C GLY A 103 -14.22 5.36 16.53
N LEU A 104 -13.20 4.77 17.17
CA LEU A 104 -12.28 5.52 18.03
C LEU A 104 -11.46 6.54 17.23
N PHE A 105 -10.89 6.13 16.09
CA PHE A 105 -10.03 6.98 15.27
C PHE A 105 -10.83 8.10 14.60
N GLY A 106 -12.03 7.82 14.08
CA GLY A 106 -12.90 8.83 13.47
C GLY A 106 -13.38 9.87 14.48
N VAL A 107 -13.76 9.44 15.70
CA VAL A 107 -14.12 10.39 16.78
C VAL A 107 -12.92 11.25 17.16
N ALA A 108 -11.73 10.65 17.32
CA ALA A 108 -10.53 11.40 17.63
C ALA A 108 -10.17 12.40 16.51
N ALA A 109 -10.28 11.99 15.24
CA ALA A 109 -10.03 12.85 14.09
C ALA A 109 -10.99 14.05 14.04
N HIS A 110 -12.28 13.85 14.34
CA HIS A 110 -13.26 14.93 14.39
C HIS A 110 -12.86 16.03 15.38
N TYR A 111 -12.46 15.63 16.60
CA TYR A 111 -12.11 16.58 17.66
C TYR A 111 -10.69 17.15 17.58
N LEU A 112 -9.74 16.43 16.98
CA LEU A 112 -8.34 16.86 16.89
C LEU A 112 -8.02 17.63 15.62
N LEU A 113 -8.73 17.36 14.52
CA LEU A 113 -8.47 17.93 13.19
C LEU A 113 -9.60 18.85 12.70
N ASP A 114 -10.65 19.06 13.51
CA ASP A 114 -11.84 19.88 13.19
C ASP A 114 -12.53 19.50 11.86
N LEU A 115 -12.43 18.23 11.47
CA LEU A 115 -13.04 17.69 10.24
C LEU A 115 -14.53 17.45 10.43
N THR A 116 -15.33 17.38 9.36
CA THR A 116 -16.72 16.93 9.50
C THR A 116 -16.77 15.45 9.90
N TRP A 117 -17.90 15.00 10.48
CA TRP A 117 -18.08 13.58 10.83
C TRP A 117 -17.84 12.64 9.65
N LEU A 118 -18.30 13.03 8.45
CA LEU A 118 -18.14 12.22 7.25
C LEU A 118 -16.66 12.11 6.87
N GLU A 119 -15.93 13.22 6.79
CA GLU A 119 -14.50 13.23 6.49
C GLU A 119 -13.68 12.48 7.54
N SER A 120 -14.05 12.60 8.81
CA SER A 120 -13.35 11.94 9.91
C SER A 120 -13.46 10.42 9.85
N PHE A 121 -14.60 9.88 9.39
CA PHE A 121 -14.78 8.44 9.19
C PHE A 121 -14.25 7.92 7.84
N LEU A 122 -13.78 8.81 6.95
CA LEU A 122 -13.06 8.42 5.73
C LEU A 122 -11.56 8.18 5.98
N LEU A 123 -11.03 8.67 7.10
CA LEU A 123 -9.67 8.42 7.58
C LEU A 123 -9.58 7.09 8.32
#